data_AF-G6CAK0-F1
#
_entry.id   AF-G6CAK0-F1
#
_cell.length_a   1.000
_cell.length_b   1.000
_cell.length_c   1.000
_cell.angle_alpha   90.00
_cell.angle_beta   90.00
_cell.angle_gamma   90.00
#
_symmetry.space_group_name_H-M   'P 1'
#
loop_
_entity.id
_entity.type
_entity.pdbx_description
1 polymer ?
#
loop_
_entity_poly.entity_id
_entity_poly.type
_entity_poly.pdbx_seq_one_letter_code
_entity_poly.pdbx_strand_id
1 'polypeptide(L)' 'QETLVFAHESGANFNGVLCGRATWAGSVEAYIKDGEAAAREWLRTTGFENIDELNKVLQTTATSWTERV' A
#
# COMPACT_ATOMS: atom_id res chain seq x y z
N GLN A 1 8.67 1.05 0.37
CA GLN A 1 8.02 1.19 -0.95
C GLN A 1 9.02 1.49 -2.07
N GLU A 2 10.32 1.38 -1.78
CA GLU A 2 11.43 1.74 -2.67
C GLU A 2 11.48 0.92 -3.96
N THR A 3 10.99 -0.32 -3.94
CA THR A 3 10.95 -1.16 -5.15
C THR A 3 10.12 -0.56 -6.27
N LEU A 4 9.02 0.15 -5.95
CA LEU A 4 8.19 0.82 -6.96
C LEU A 4 8.91 2.03 -7.56
N VAL A 5 9.62 2.79 -6.72
CA VAL A 5 10.45 3.92 -7.14
C VAL A 5 11.57 3.43 -8.05
N PHE A 6 12.32 2.41 -7.63
CA PHE A 6 13.38 1.80 -8.42
C PHE A 6 12.88 1.26 -9.77
N ALA A 7 11.72 0.60 -9.79
CA ALA A 7 11.12 0.10 -11.03
C ALA A 7 10.81 1.25 -12.00
N HIS A 8 10.19 2.32 -11.51
CA HIS A 8 9.91 3.52 -12.29
C HIS A 8 11.20 4.19 -12.82
N GLU A 9 12.19 4.43 -11.95
CA GLU A 9 13.48 5.01 -12.32
C GLU A 9 14.26 4.15 -13.32
N SER A 10 14.03 2.83 -13.31
CA SER A 10 14.59 1.88 -14.29
C SER A 10 13.81 1.81 -15.60
N GLY A 11 12.74 2.60 -15.77
CA GLY A 11 11.92 2.68 -16.98
C GLY A 11 10.80 1.65 -17.08
N ALA A 12 10.43 0.98 -15.98
CA ALA A 12 9.28 0.07 -15.98
C ALA A 12 7.95 0.84 -15.91
N ASN A 13 7.12 0.69 -16.94
CA ASN A 13 5.78 1.30 -17.03
C ASN A 13 4.70 0.40 -16.41
N PHE A 14 4.80 0.07 -15.12
CA PHE A 14 3.80 -0.75 -14.43
C PHE A 14 2.52 0.06 -14.15
N ASN A 15 1.36 -0.61 -14.09
CA ASN A 15 0.05 0.06 -14.14
C ASN A 15 -0.71 0.10 -12.80
N GLY A 16 0.00 -0.14 -11.71
CA GLY A 16 -0.57 -0.24 -10.37
C GLY A 16 -0.12 -1.51 -9.66
N VAL A 17 -0.74 -1.78 -8.51
CA VAL A 17 -0.39 -2.89 -7.63
C VAL A 17 -1.64 -3.52 -7.02
N LEU A 18 -1.55 -4.80 -6.66
CA LEU A 18 -2.46 -5.46 -5.73
C LEU A 18 -1.70 -5.74 -4.42
N CYS A 19 -1.57 -4.70 -3.61
CA CYS A 19 -0.88 -4.81 -2.33
C CYS A 19 -1.85 -5.29 -1.24
N GLY A 20 -1.46 -6.35 -0.52
CA GLY A 20 -2.14 -6.87 0.65
C GLY A 20 -1.22 -6.74 1.86
N ARG A 21 -0.73 -7.85 2.41
CA ARG A 21 0.09 -7.94 3.65
C ARG A 21 0.90 -6.69 4.06
N ALA A 22 1.62 -6.02 3.16
CA ALA A 22 2.40 -4.83 3.50
C ALA A 22 1.60 -3.68 4.16
N THR A 23 0.29 -3.55 3.93
CA THR A 23 -0.49 -2.48 4.58
C THR A 23 -1.34 -2.98 5.77
N TRP A 24 -1.81 -4.23 5.76
CA TRP A 24 -2.79 -4.74 6.75
C TRP A 24 -2.26 -5.81 7.70
N ALA A 25 -1.05 -6.36 7.52
CA ALA A 25 -0.59 -7.50 8.34
C ALA A 25 -0.55 -7.21 9.85
N GLY A 26 -0.20 -5.98 10.25
CA GLY A 26 -0.14 -5.61 11.67
C GLY A 26 -1.50 -5.60 12.36
N SER A 27 -2.62 -5.44 11.62
CA SER A 27 -3.96 -5.48 12.23
C SER A 27 -4.31 -6.87 12.77
N VAL A 28 -3.66 -7.94 12.28
CA VAL A 28 -3.90 -9.32 12.75
C VAL A 28 -3.45 -9.47 14.21
N GLU A 29 -2.29 -8.93 14.56
CA GLU A 29 -1.80 -8.99 15.95
C GLU A 29 -2.68 -8.16 16.89
N ALA A 30 -3.01 -6.93 16.49
CA ALA A 30 -3.92 -6.06 17.24
C ALA A 30 -5.28 -6.73 17.47
N TYR A 31 -5.80 -7.43 16.46
CA TYR A 31 -7.05 -8.17 16.58
C TYR A 31 -6.96 -9.33 17.55
N ILE A 32 -5.91 -10.16 17.45
CA ILE A 32 -5.77 -11.37 18.28
C ILE A 32 -5.54 -11.01 19.75
N LYS A 33 -4.76 -9.96 20.03
CA LYS A 33 -4.40 -9.58 21.39
C LYS A 33 -5.45 -8.69 22.06
N ASP A 34 -5.95 -7.70 21.34
CA ASP A 34 -6.70 -6.58 21.92
C ASP A 34 -8.13 -6.46 21.34
N GLY A 35 -8.52 -7.36 20.43
CA GLY A 35 -9.87 -7.49 19.90
C GLY A 35 -10.21 -6.52 18.78
N GLU A 36 -11.49 -6.52 18.39
CA GLU A 36 -11.98 -5.83 17.20
C GLU A 36 -11.78 -4.31 17.26
N ALA A 37 -12.03 -3.68 18.41
CA ALA A 37 -11.93 -2.23 18.55
C ALA A 37 -10.49 -1.74 18.34
N ALA A 38 -9.51 -2.44 18.90
CA ALA A 38 -8.09 -2.14 18.71
C ALA A 38 -7.65 -2.35 17.25
N ALA A 39 -8.09 -3.44 16.61
CA ALA A 39 -7.81 -3.67 15.20
C ALA A 39 -8.41 -2.58 14.30
N ARG A 40 -9.63 -2.11 14.60
CA ARG A 40 -10.26 -0.99 13.88
C ARG A 40 -9.47 0.30 14.04
N GLU A 41 -8.96 0.57 15.24
CA GLU A 41 -8.14 1.76 15.48
C GLU A 41 -6.78 1.67 14.78
N TRP A 42 -6.14 0.51 14.81
CA TRP A 42 -4.91 0.25 14.06
C TRP A 42 -5.12 0.46 12.55
N LEU A 43 -6.26 0.01 12.00
CA LEU A 43 -6.60 0.22 10.59
C LEU A 43 -6.83 1.70 10.25
N ARG A 44 -7.41 2.50 11.16
CA ARG A 44 -7.64 3.94 10.96
C ARG A 44 -6.37 4.78 11.08
N THR A 45 -5.35 4.27 11.76
CA THR A 45 -4.10 4.98 12.04
C THR A 45 -2.98 4.40 11.18
N THR A 46 -2.28 3.38 11.66
CA THR A 46 -1.16 2.74 10.95
C THR A 46 -1.57 2.16 9.60
N GLY A 47 -2.74 1.51 9.51
CA GLY A 47 -3.25 0.98 8.25
C GLY A 47 -3.54 2.08 7.21
N PHE A 48 -4.05 3.23 7.67
CA PHE A 48 -4.26 4.40 6.83
C PHE A 48 -2.93 5.02 6.37
N GLU A 49 -1.97 5.20 7.28
CA GLU A 49 -0.63 5.70 6.94
C GLU A 49 0.04 4.81 5.88
N ASN A 50 0.02 3.50 6.07
CA ASN A 50 0.57 2.55 5.12
C ASN A 50 -0.05 2.67 3.71
N ILE A 51 -1.37 2.87 3.60
CA ILE A 51 -2.05 2.95 2.28
C ILE A 51 -1.89 4.33 1.66
N ASP A 52 -1.88 5.38 2.46
CA ASP A 52 -1.70 6.77 2.00
C ASP A 52 -0.29 6.98 1.45
N GLU A 53 0.74 6.48 2.15
CA GLU A 53 2.11 6.49 1.64
C GLU A 53 2.23 5.72 0.31
N LEU A 54 1.63 4.52 0.24
CA LEU A 54 1.61 3.73 -1.00
C LEU A 54 0.94 4.50 -2.15
N ASN A 55 -0.20 5.14 -1.88
CA ASN A 55 -0.91 5.93 -2.88
C ASN A 55 -0.07 7.13 -3.37
N LYS A 56 0.65 7.81 -2.48
CA LYS A 56 1.58 8.89 -2.85
C LYS A 56 2.69 8.38 -3.78
N VAL A 57 3.25 7.20 -3.51
CA VAL A 57 4.23 6.59 -4.41
C VAL A 57 3.60 6.19 -5.75
N LEU A 58 2.41 5.61 -5.75
CA LEU A 58 1.72 5.23 -6.99
C LEU A 58 1.41 6.45 -7.88
N GLN A 59 1.07 7.59 -7.29
CA GLN A 59 0.81 8.84 -8.02
C GLN A 59 2.01 9.32 -8.83
N THR A 60 3.24 9.00 -8.40
CA THR A 60 4.47 9.44 -9.07
C THR A 60 5.16 8.36 -9.89
N THR A 61 4.82 7.08 -9.67
CA THR A 61 5.56 5.95 -10.26
C THR A 61 4.76 5.11 -11.25
N ALA A 62 3.44 5.01 -11.10
CA ALA A 62 2.60 4.16 -11.95
C ALA A 62 2.15 4.87 -13.24
N THR A 63 1.95 4.09 -14.31
CA THR A 63 1.46 4.57 -15.61
C THR A 63 0.02 4.12 -15.86
N SER A 64 -0.79 4.93 -16.52
CA SER A 64 -2.17 4.52 -16.83
C SER A 64 -2.20 3.25 -17.68
N TRP A 65 -3.06 2.29 -17.33
CA TRP A 65 -3.24 1.09 -18.15
C TRP A 65 -3.84 1.42 -19.53
N THR A 66 -4.53 2.56 -19.66
CA THR A 66 -5.12 3.00 -20.93
C THR A 66 -4.08 3.33 -21.99
N GLU A 67 -2.82 3.56 -21.62
CA GLU A 67 -1.72 3.76 -22.59
C GLU A 67 -1.27 2.45 -23.26
N ARG A 68 -1.76 1.29 -22.78
CA ARG A 68 -1.43 -0.04 -23.32
C ARG A 68 -2.45 -0.58 -24.31
N VAL A 69 -3.57 0.11 -24.52
CA VAL A 69 -4.69 -0.32 -25.37
C VAL A 69 -5.00 0.69 -26.46
#